data_AF-A0A936B8L7-F1
#
_entry.id   AF-A0A936B8L7-F1
#
_cell.length_a   1.000
_cell.length_b   1.000
_cell.length_c   1.000
_cell.angle_alpha   90.00
_cell.angle_beta   90.00
_cell.angle_gamma   90.00
#
_symmetry.space_group_name_H-M   'P 1'
#
loop_
_entity.id
_entity.type
_entity.pdbx_description
1 polymer ?
#
loop_
_entity_poly.entity_id
_entity_poly.type
_entity_poly.pdbx_seq_one_letter_code
_entity_poly.pdbx_strand_id
1 'polypeptide(L)'
;MQTDFYVDEWRVGQAMAGLDEGTAVYLAPTQQELATFLFALGGRRHELRNLNLHESLVPLGWAGQPIAYFLRADDAAGLAHLQQVWGDAAEISTTLRGFTQLTIASAPATPPPLAHFGAEIALVEVQTAAHDNQLQVTLTWQATAVPTADYTAFIHLLDEQGEIVAQLDRPPAGYPTADWRPNERIRDTFTLPLISYTTLRTGFYHPHTLQPLGVYEE
;
A
#
# COMPACT_ATOMS: atom_id res chain seq x y z
N MET A 1 -21.93 17.11 23.64
CA MET A 1 -21.32 17.96 22.60
C MET A 1 -20.91 17.01 21.48
N GLN A 2 -21.82 16.72 20.55
CA GLN A 2 -21.73 15.61 19.60
C GLN A 2 -22.44 16.04 18.29
N THR A 3 -21.97 17.13 17.69
CA THR A 3 -22.70 17.76 16.56
C THR A 3 -21.82 18.25 15.41
N ASP A 4 -20.49 18.26 15.53
CA ASP A 4 -19.60 18.79 14.46
C ASP A 4 -18.90 17.72 13.62
N PHE A 5 -18.84 16.48 14.09
CA PHE A 5 -18.10 15.39 13.45
C PHE A 5 -18.59 15.10 12.01
N TYR A 6 -19.91 15.10 11.80
CA TYR A 6 -20.53 14.83 10.49
C TYR A 6 -20.26 15.92 9.43
N VAL A 7 -20.02 17.17 9.83
CA VAL A 7 -19.79 18.29 8.89
C VAL A 7 -18.39 18.21 8.28
N ASP A 8 -17.41 17.79 9.07
CA ASP A 8 -16.02 17.70 8.64
C ASP A 8 -15.81 16.50 7.69
N GLU A 9 -16.44 15.35 7.96
CA GLU A 9 -16.47 14.19 7.04
C GLU A 9 -17.17 14.50 5.71
N TRP A 10 -18.30 15.22 5.76
CA TRP A 10 -19.00 15.66 4.55
C TRP A 10 -18.13 16.56 3.67
N ARG A 11 -17.39 17.50 4.25
CA ARG A 11 -16.47 18.39 3.51
C ARG A 11 -15.34 17.63 2.84
N VAL A 12 -14.81 16.63 3.52
CA VAL A 12 -13.79 15.74 2.95
C VAL A 12 -14.38 14.91 1.81
N GLY A 13 -15.60 14.39 1.96
CA GLY A 13 -16.32 13.73 0.86
C GLY A 13 -16.56 14.64 -0.35
N GLN A 14 -16.89 15.92 -0.13
CA GLN A 14 -16.99 16.92 -1.20
C GLN A 14 -15.63 17.23 -1.84
N ALA A 15 -14.55 17.30 -1.05
CA ALA A 15 -13.20 17.48 -1.57
C ALA A 15 -12.79 16.30 -2.46
N MET A 16 -13.06 15.06 -2.03
CA MET A 16 -12.84 13.87 -2.85
C MET A 16 -13.66 13.89 -4.14
N ALA A 17 -14.93 14.29 -4.07
CA ALA A 17 -15.81 14.37 -5.24
C ALA A 17 -15.36 15.43 -6.26
N GLY A 18 -14.65 16.47 -5.82
CA GLY A 18 -14.09 17.52 -6.66
C GLY A 18 -12.75 17.18 -7.32
N LEU A 19 -12.14 16.03 -7.00
CA LEU A 19 -10.91 15.56 -7.65
C LEU A 19 -11.17 15.16 -9.10
N ASP A 20 -10.14 15.36 -9.93
CA ASP A 20 -10.13 14.98 -11.34
C ASP A 20 -10.53 13.51 -11.52
N GLU A 21 -11.25 13.23 -12.60
CA GLU A 21 -11.63 11.86 -12.96
C GLU A 21 -10.38 10.99 -13.17
N GLY A 22 -10.37 9.79 -12.59
CA GLY A 22 -9.21 8.90 -12.63
C GLY A 22 -8.22 9.05 -11.47
N THR A 23 -8.39 10.05 -10.59
CA THR A 23 -7.58 10.18 -9.37
C THR A 23 -7.75 8.95 -8.47
N ALA A 24 -6.63 8.33 -8.09
CA ALA A 24 -6.61 7.29 -7.08
C ALA A 24 -6.83 7.91 -5.70
N VAL A 25 -7.90 7.53 -5.00
CA VAL A 25 -8.27 8.10 -3.70
C VAL A 25 -8.11 7.09 -2.58
N TYR A 26 -7.24 7.42 -1.62
CA TYR A 26 -6.96 6.61 -0.44
C TYR A 26 -7.32 7.37 0.83
N LEU A 27 -7.99 6.70 1.78
CA LEU A 27 -8.41 7.26 3.06
C LEU A 27 -7.86 6.43 4.22
N ALA A 28 -7.26 7.09 5.20
CA ALA A 28 -6.88 6.55 6.51
C ALA A 28 -7.55 7.39 7.61
N PRO A 29 -8.35 6.79 8.53
CA PRO A 29 -8.15 5.49 9.17
C PRO A 29 -9.29 4.47 8.90
N THR A 30 -9.17 3.25 9.43
CA THR A 30 -10.14 2.17 9.18
C THR A 30 -11.49 2.27 9.91
N GLN A 31 -12.53 1.86 9.17
CA GLN A 31 -13.90 1.38 9.49
C GLN A 31 -14.82 2.03 10.55
N GLN A 32 -14.38 2.80 11.55
CA GLN A 32 -15.32 3.37 12.53
C GLN A 32 -16.12 4.59 12.03
N GLU A 33 -15.79 5.15 10.87
CA GLU A 33 -16.21 6.49 10.44
C GLU A 33 -16.83 6.54 9.01
N LEU A 34 -17.25 5.41 8.43
CA LEU A 34 -17.54 5.32 6.97
C LEU A 34 -18.89 5.87 6.48
N ALA A 35 -19.92 5.93 7.33
CA ALA A 35 -21.29 6.19 6.84
C ALA A 35 -21.42 7.56 6.14
N THR A 36 -20.76 8.59 6.66
CA THR A 36 -20.82 9.95 6.13
C THR A 36 -20.04 10.11 4.82
N PHE A 37 -18.85 9.51 4.72
CA PHE A 37 -18.04 9.52 3.50
C PHE A 37 -18.74 8.81 2.33
N LEU A 38 -19.29 7.62 2.59
CA LEU A 38 -20.01 6.86 1.57
C LEU A 38 -21.26 7.61 1.07
N PHE A 39 -21.94 8.35 1.95
CA PHE A 39 -23.08 9.18 1.57
C PHE A 39 -22.65 10.39 0.73
N ALA A 40 -21.56 11.06 1.08
CA ALA A 40 -21.03 12.21 0.34
C ALA A 40 -20.49 11.86 -1.05
N LEU A 41 -19.86 10.69 -1.20
CA LEU A 41 -19.29 10.21 -2.48
C LEU A 41 -20.34 9.75 -3.50
N GLY A 42 -21.58 9.47 -3.07
CA GLY A 42 -22.68 9.06 -3.94
C GLY A 42 -22.30 7.87 -4.86
N GLY A 43 -22.33 8.08 -6.18
CA GLY A 43 -22.00 7.06 -7.19
C GLY A 43 -20.51 6.70 -7.27
N ARG A 44 -19.61 7.58 -6.78
CA ARG A 44 -18.15 7.40 -6.80
C ARG A 44 -17.62 6.58 -5.62
N ARG A 45 -18.51 5.99 -4.81
CA ARG A 45 -18.15 5.11 -3.68
C ARG A 45 -17.14 4.00 -4.03
N HIS A 46 -17.11 3.58 -5.29
CA HIS A 46 -16.23 2.53 -5.78
C HIS A 46 -14.77 2.98 -5.93
N GLU A 47 -14.47 4.26 -5.75
CA GLU A 47 -13.13 4.84 -5.87
C GLU A 47 -12.42 4.91 -4.51
N LEU A 48 -13.15 4.91 -3.40
CA LEU A 48 -12.57 4.98 -2.05
C LEU A 48 -11.86 3.66 -1.68
N ARG A 49 -10.62 3.76 -1.20
CA ARG A 49 -9.86 2.63 -0.64
C ARG A 49 -9.44 2.96 0.80
N ASN A 50 -9.71 2.02 1.72
CA ASN A 50 -9.36 2.18 3.12
C ASN A 50 -7.94 1.69 3.35
N LEU A 51 -7.13 2.48 4.04
CA LEU A 51 -5.76 2.14 4.39
C LEU A 51 -5.52 2.33 5.89
N ASN A 52 -4.70 1.45 6.45
CA ASN A 52 -3.99 1.72 7.70
C ASN A 52 -2.55 2.13 7.34
N LEU A 53 -2.29 3.43 7.31
CA LEU A 53 -0.96 4.00 6.96
C LEU A 53 0.07 3.92 8.11
N HIS A 54 -0.28 3.33 9.25
CA HIS A 54 0.65 3.07 10.37
C HIS A 54 1.58 1.87 10.13
N GLU A 55 1.44 1.19 9.00
CA GLU A 55 2.26 0.03 8.65
C GLU A 55 3.16 0.35 7.43
N SER A 56 3.84 -0.67 6.93
CA SER A 56 4.91 -0.55 5.93
C SER A 56 4.45 -0.39 4.48
N LEU A 57 3.14 -0.30 4.24
CA LEU A 57 2.52 -0.43 2.93
C LEU A 57 1.91 0.89 2.46
N VAL A 58 2.24 1.27 1.22
CA VAL A 58 1.67 2.44 0.52
C VAL A 58 1.22 2.02 -0.87
N PRO A 59 -0.08 2.11 -1.19
CA PRO A 59 -0.55 1.96 -2.56
C PRO A 59 -0.02 3.09 -3.43
N LEU A 60 0.60 2.77 -4.56
CA LEU A 60 1.15 3.73 -5.51
C LEU A 60 0.17 4.06 -6.65
N GLY A 61 -1.09 3.61 -6.55
CA GLY A 61 -2.11 3.83 -7.57
C GLY A 61 -1.75 3.22 -8.93
N TRP A 62 -2.30 3.84 -9.97
CA TRP A 62 -2.13 3.42 -11.35
C TRP A 62 -1.15 4.35 -12.06
N ALA A 63 -0.21 3.77 -12.82
CA ALA A 63 0.77 4.54 -13.57
C ALA A 63 0.13 5.67 -14.38
N GLY A 64 0.69 6.88 -14.27
CA GLY A 64 0.21 8.08 -14.97
C GLY A 64 -0.98 8.78 -14.33
N GLN A 65 -1.71 8.14 -13.40
CA GLN A 65 -2.87 8.76 -12.74
C GLN A 65 -2.45 9.61 -11.54
N PRO A 66 -3.18 10.71 -11.25
CA PRO A 66 -2.98 11.45 -10.00
C PRO A 66 -3.39 10.61 -8.78
N ILE A 67 -2.81 10.91 -7.63
CA ILE A 67 -3.10 10.23 -6.36
C ILE A 67 -3.47 11.26 -5.30
N ALA A 68 -4.48 10.96 -4.49
CA ALA A 68 -4.83 11.73 -3.31
C ALA A 68 -4.96 10.81 -2.10
N TYR A 69 -4.19 11.11 -1.05
CA TYR A 69 -4.32 10.50 0.27
C TYR A 69 -5.01 11.49 1.20
N PHE A 70 -6.01 11.00 1.92
CA PHE A 70 -6.69 11.72 2.99
C PHE A 70 -6.36 11.00 4.30
N LEU A 71 -5.64 11.67 5.19
CA LEU A 71 -5.23 11.15 6.49
C LEU A 71 -5.88 11.97 7.60
N ARG A 72 -6.09 11.39 8.77
CA ARG A 72 -6.49 12.20 9.93
C ARG A 72 -5.42 13.23 10.25
N ALA A 73 -5.84 14.42 10.66
CA ALA A 73 -4.91 15.52 10.93
C ALA A 73 -3.95 15.23 12.12
N ASP A 74 -4.30 14.29 13.00
CA ASP A 74 -3.48 13.81 14.10
C ASP A 74 -2.60 12.60 13.73
N ASP A 75 -2.73 12.04 12.52
CA ASP A 75 -1.89 10.96 12.01
C ASP A 75 -0.57 11.50 11.42
N ALA A 76 0.25 12.07 12.31
CA ALA A 76 1.58 12.56 11.94
C ALA A 76 2.52 11.45 11.44
N ALA A 77 2.33 10.21 11.91
CA ALA A 77 3.14 9.06 11.52
C ALA A 77 2.84 8.62 10.09
N GLY A 78 1.56 8.48 9.72
CA GLY A 78 1.15 8.19 8.35
C GLY A 78 1.58 9.28 7.37
N LEU A 79 1.47 10.55 7.78
CA LEU A 79 1.96 11.67 6.97
C LEU A 79 3.48 11.58 6.73
N ALA A 80 4.27 11.35 7.79
CA ALA A 80 5.71 11.21 7.68
C ALA A 80 6.09 10.00 6.81
N HIS A 81 5.35 8.89 6.90
CA HIS A 81 5.57 7.71 6.06
C HIS A 81 5.33 8.01 4.57
N LEU A 82 4.22 8.69 4.24
CA LEU A 82 3.96 9.12 2.86
C LEU A 82 5.02 10.09 2.34
N GLN A 83 5.47 11.03 3.17
CA GLN A 83 6.57 11.94 2.82
C GLN A 83 7.88 11.19 2.59
N GLN A 84 8.17 10.13 3.34
CA GLN A 84 9.34 9.29 3.12
C GLN A 84 9.26 8.52 1.79
N VAL A 85 8.08 8.02 1.42
CA VAL A 85 7.88 7.27 0.16
C VAL A 85 7.90 8.18 -1.06
N TRP A 86 7.22 9.32 -0.99
CA TRP A 86 7.01 10.21 -2.13
C TRP A 86 8.03 11.35 -2.24
N GLY A 87 8.71 11.70 -1.15
CA GLY A 87 9.68 12.78 -1.12
C GLY A 87 9.11 14.09 -1.67
N ASP A 88 9.85 14.72 -2.58
CA ASP A 88 9.48 16.00 -3.22
C ASP A 88 8.27 15.88 -4.17
N ALA A 89 7.84 14.66 -4.52
CA ALA A 89 6.64 14.46 -5.35
C ALA A 89 5.33 14.66 -4.55
N ALA A 90 5.40 14.69 -3.22
CA ALA A 90 4.26 14.92 -2.35
C ALA A 90 3.97 16.41 -2.17
N GLU A 91 2.79 16.84 -2.63
CA GLU A 91 2.25 18.15 -2.33
C GLU A 91 1.21 18.03 -1.22
N ILE A 92 1.42 18.71 -0.09
CA ILE A 92 0.45 18.75 1.00
C ILE A 92 -0.47 19.94 0.77
N SER A 93 -1.72 19.68 0.41
CA SER A 93 -2.71 20.71 0.12
C SER A 93 -3.75 20.77 1.22
N THR A 94 -3.62 21.75 2.12
CA THR A 94 -4.64 22.23 3.05
C THR A 94 -5.19 21.22 4.08
N THR A 95 -5.15 21.61 5.36
CA THR A 95 -5.87 20.93 6.44
C THR A 95 -7.36 21.20 6.29
N LEU A 96 -8.11 20.26 5.70
CA LEU A 96 -9.54 20.15 5.97
C LEU A 96 -9.69 19.92 7.47
N ARG A 97 -10.68 20.51 8.16
CA ARG A 97 -10.75 20.41 9.62
C ARG A 97 -10.77 18.92 10.03
N GLY A 98 -9.71 18.45 10.69
CA GLY A 98 -9.54 17.05 11.09
C GLY A 98 -8.90 16.10 10.05
N PHE A 99 -8.55 16.55 8.84
CA PHE A 99 -7.85 15.76 7.82
C PHE A 99 -6.72 16.53 7.12
N THR A 100 -5.68 15.80 6.76
CA THR A 100 -4.59 16.25 5.90
C THR A 100 -4.75 15.59 4.53
N GLN A 101 -4.75 16.38 3.46
CA GLN A 101 -4.67 15.88 2.10
C GLN A 101 -3.23 15.97 1.58
N LEU A 102 -2.74 14.85 1.06
CA LEU A 102 -1.45 14.76 0.35
C LEU A 102 -1.73 14.27 -1.07
N THR A 103 -1.23 15.00 -2.06
CA THR A 103 -1.45 14.69 -3.48
C THR A 103 -0.14 14.41 -4.20
N ILE A 104 -0.20 13.48 -5.14
CA ILE A 104 0.84 13.18 -6.12
C ILE A 104 0.28 13.53 -7.49
N ALA A 105 0.96 14.42 -8.22
CA ALA A 105 0.47 14.90 -9.52
C ALA A 105 0.31 13.75 -10.54
N SER A 106 1.23 12.77 -10.52
CA SER A 106 1.16 11.59 -11.37
C SER A 106 1.95 10.43 -10.76
N ALA A 107 1.34 9.25 -10.69
CA ALA A 107 2.01 8.04 -10.26
C ALA A 107 3.12 7.64 -11.25
N PRO A 108 4.27 7.11 -10.78
CA PRO A 108 5.39 6.77 -11.65
C PRO A 108 5.02 5.72 -12.71
N ALA A 109 5.79 5.60 -13.80
CA ALA A 109 5.58 4.51 -14.74
C ALA A 109 5.82 3.13 -14.09
N THR A 110 5.18 2.08 -14.60
CA THR A 110 5.38 0.71 -14.09
C THR A 110 6.59 0.08 -14.79
N PRO A 111 7.61 -0.40 -14.04
CA PRO A 111 8.69 -1.19 -14.62
C PRO A 111 8.18 -2.53 -15.18
N PRO A 112 8.93 -3.19 -16.09
CA PRO A 112 8.63 -4.56 -16.48
C PRO A 112 8.59 -5.50 -15.25
N PRO A 113 7.71 -6.50 -15.23
CA PRO A 113 7.63 -7.43 -14.11
C PRO A 113 8.91 -8.29 -14.02
N LEU A 114 9.43 -8.42 -12.80
CA LEU A 114 10.52 -9.30 -12.42
C LEU A 114 10.02 -10.74 -12.26
N ALA A 115 8.80 -10.91 -11.74
CA ALA A 115 8.16 -12.21 -11.53
C ALA A 115 6.64 -12.09 -11.53
N HIS A 116 5.96 -13.23 -11.74
CA HIS A 116 4.52 -13.39 -11.61
C HIS A 116 4.18 -14.43 -10.55
N PHE A 117 3.14 -14.16 -9.76
CA PHE A 117 2.59 -15.08 -8.76
C PHE A 117 1.13 -15.36 -9.11
N GLY A 118 0.89 -16.59 -9.58
CA GLY A 118 -0.37 -16.94 -10.23
C GLY A 118 -0.65 -16.05 -11.45
N ALA A 119 -1.93 -15.77 -11.68
CA ALA A 119 -2.38 -14.86 -12.75
C ALA A 119 -2.69 -13.44 -12.24
N GLU A 120 -2.52 -13.20 -10.94
CA GLU A 120 -3.18 -12.08 -10.24
C GLU A 120 -2.19 -11.03 -9.73
N ILE A 121 -0.93 -11.40 -9.47
CA ILE A 121 0.07 -10.50 -8.90
C ILE A 121 1.39 -10.61 -9.66
N ALA A 122 2.07 -9.49 -9.86
CA ALA A 122 3.44 -9.40 -10.34
C ALA A 122 4.32 -8.65 -9.34
N LEU A 123 5.60 -9.04 -9.26
CA LEU A 123 6.66 -8.24 -8.65
C LEU A 123 7.27 -7.35 -9.72
N VAL A 124 7.33 -6.04 -9.49
CA VAL A 124 7.90 -5.09 -10.46
C VAL A 124 9.18 -4.42 -9.97
N GLU A 125 9.44 -4.43 -8.67
CA GLU A 125 10.65 -3.85 -8.11
C GLU A 125 11.01 -4.48 -6.76
N VAL A 126 12.31 -4.70 -6.55
CA VAL A 126 12.90 -5.09 -5.27
C VAL A 126 13.96 -4.05 -4.91
N GLN A 127 13.94 -3.58 -3.67
CA GLN A 127 14.96 -2.68 -3.12
C GLN A 127 15.36 -3.17 -1.74
N THR A 128 16.66 -3.28 -1.49
CA THR A 128 17.19 -3.65 -0.16
C THR A 128 18.02 -2.52 0.42
N ALA A 129 17.82 -2.23 1.71
CA ALA A 129 18.63 -1.29 2.47
C ALA A 129 19.01 -1.90 3.82
N ALA A 130 20.29 -1.82 4.18
CA ALA A 130 20.80 -2.31 5.45
C ALA A 130 21.10 -1.14 6.40
N HIS A 131 20.60 -1.19 7.63
CA HIS A 131 20.87 -0.19 8.67
C HIS A 131 20.77 -0.83 10.07
N ASP A 132 21.68 -0.52 10.99
CA ASP A 132 21.64 -0.98 12.40
C ASP A 132 21.30 -2.47 12.61
N ASN A 133 21.98 -3.37 11.90
CA ASN A 133 21.71 -4.82 11.92
C ASN A 133 20.28 -5.22 11.50
N GLN A 134 19.60 -4.38 10.74
CA GLN A 134 18.33 -4.67 10.09
C GLN A 134 18.48 -4.59 8.58
N LEU A 135 17.79 -5.50 7.88
CA LEU A 135 17.59 -5.48 6.45
C LEU A 135 16.15 -5.03 6.18
N GLN A 136 16.02 -3.89 5.52
CA GLN A 136 14.76 -3.46 4.93
C GLN A 136 14.70 -3.98 3.50
N VAL A 137 13.64 -4.73 3.19
CA VAL A 137 13.32 -5.18 1.85
C VAL A 137 12.03 -4.49 1.44
N THR A 138 12.10 -3.61 0.45
CA THR A 138 10.93 -2.99 -0.14
C THR A 138 10.57 -3.71 -1.44
N LEU A 139 9.33 -4.17 -1.52
CA LEU A 139 8.78 -4.87 -2.67
C LEU A 139 7.67 -4.01 -3.27
N THR A 140 7.76 -3.73 -4.57
CA THR A 140 6.66 -3.11 -5.31
C THR A 140 5.92 -4.19 -6.08
N TRP A 141 4.69 -4.44 -5.69
CA TRP A 141 3.76 -5.35 -6.35
C TRP A 141 2.88 -4.61 -7.35
N GLN A 142 2.40 -5.33 -8.35
CA GLN A 142 1.32 -4.90 -9.23
C GLN A 142 0.26 -5.99 -9.30
N ALA A 143 -1.01 -5.64 -9.09
CA ALA A 143 -2.11 -6.55 -9.35
C ALA A 143 -2.34 -6.66 -10.87
N THR A 144 -2.10 -7.84 -11.46
CA THR A 144 -2.37 -8.09 -12.89
C THR A 144 -3.83 -8.42 -13.17
N ALA A 145 -4.55 -8.87 -12.15
CA ALA A 145 -6.01 -9.03 -12.11
C ALA A 145 -6.50 -8.72 -10.68
N VAL A 146 -7.81 -8.76 -10.42
CA VAL A 146 -8.32 -8.69 -9.04
C VAL A 146 -7.91 -9.97 -8.31
N PRO A 147 -7.13 -9.90 -7.21
CA PRO A 147 -6.78 -11.09 -6.47
C PRO A 147 -8.01 -11.77 -5.86
N THR A 148 -8.04 -13.10 -5.88
CA THR A 148 -9.24 -13.87 -5.49
C THR A 148 -9.28 -14.27 -4.01
N ALA A 149 -8.19 -14.03 -3.28
CA ALA A 149 -8.06 -14.28 -1.86
C ALA A 149 -7.12 -13.28 -1.18
N ASP A 150 -7.11 -13.28 0.15
CA ASP A 150 -6.12 -12.60 0.97
C ASP A 150 -4.88 -13.48 1.10
N TYR A 151 -3.89 -13.24 0.25
CA TYR A 151 -2.63 -13.97 0.21
C TYR A 151 -1.65 -13.48 1.28
N THR A 152 -0.74 -14.36 1.67
CA THR A 152 0.39 -14.01 2.53
C THR A 152 1.65 -13.84 1.68
N ALA A 153 2.30 -12.68 1.81
CA ALA A 153 3.61 -12.45 1.24
C ALA A 153 4.67 -13.00 2.19
N PHE A 154 5.78 -13.49 1.65
CA PHE A 154 6.90 -13.97 2.45
C PHE A 154 8.23 -13.41 1.94
N ILE A 155 9.18 -13.30 2.86
CA ILE A 155 10.59 -13.05 2.57
C ILE A 155 11.41 -14.07 3.32
N HIS A 156 12.23 -14.82 2.60
CA HIS A 156 13.20 -15.76 3.14
C HIS A 156 14.60 -15.30 2.72
N LEU A 157 15.52 -15.19 3.68
CA LEU A 157 16.95 -15.02 3.43
C LEU A 157 17.62 -16.38 3.55
N LEU A 158 18.36 -16.78 2.52
CA LEU A 158 19.02 -18.09 2.45
C LEU A 158 20.54 -17.93 2.46
N ASP A 159 21.26 -18.88 3.06
CA ASP A 159 22.72 -18.97 3.00
C ASP A 159 23.23 -19.73 1.76
N GLU A 160 24.55 -19.89 1.67
CA GLU A 160 25.23 -20.61 0.58
C GLU A 160 24.83 -22.09 0.45
N GLN A 161 24.28 -22.68 1.50
CA GLN A 161 23.78 -24.06 1.52
C GLN A 161 22.31 -24.15 1.12
N GLY A 162 21.64 -23.00 0.93
CA GLY A 162 20.21 -22.91 0.66
C GLY A 162 19.33 -23.01 1.92
N GLU A 163 19.91 -22.88 3.10
CA GLU A 163 19.18 -22.93 4.37
C GLU A 163 18.63 -21.55 4.73
N ILE A 164 17.42 -21.50 5.28
CA ILE A 164 16.79 -20.25 5.70
C ILE A 164 17.47 -19.73 6.97
N VAL A 165 18.12 -18.57 6.87
CA VAL A 165 18.79 -17.90 8.00
C VAL A 165 17.92 -16.81 8.63
N ALA A 166 16.97 -16.23 7.88
CA ALA A 166 15.94 -15.34 8.40
C ALA A 166 14.67 -15.44 7.54
N GLN A 167 13.51 -15.23 8.15
CA GLN A 167 12.24 -15.24 7.43
C GLN A 167 11.21 -14.30 8.06
N LEU A 168 10.31 -13.81 7.21
CA LEU A 168 9.14 -13.05 7.62
C LEU A 168 7.97 -13.32 6.65
N ASP A 169 6.85 -13.76 7.22
CA ASP A 169 5.62 -14.06 6.49
C ASP A 169 4.50 -13.22 7.09
N ARG A 170 3.86 -12.41 6.26
CA ARG A 170 2.65 -11.69 6.66
C ARG A 170 1.80 -11.29 5.45
N PRO A 171 0.48 -11.10 5.64
CA PRO A 171 -0.32 -10.40 4.65
C PRO A 171 0.26 -9.01 4.35
N PRO A 172 0.01 -8.45 3.15
CA PRO A 172 0.30 -7.04 2.89
C PRO A 172 -0.37 -6.14 3.92
N ALA A 173 0.45 -5.27 4.51
CA ALA A 173 0.15 -4.52 5.72
C ALA A 173 -1.07 -3.59 5.54
N GLY A 174 -2.10 -3.76 6.36
CA GLY A 174 -3.29 -2.89 6.37
C GLY A 174 -4.10 -2.81 5.06
N TYR A 175 -3.75 -3.55 4.01
CA TYR A 175 -4.40 -3.52 2.70
C TYR A 175 -4.41 -4.93 2.05
N PRO A 176 -5.41 -5.75 2.39
CA PRO A 176 -5.49 -7.15 1.94
C PRO A 176 -5.47 -7.27 0.41
N THR A 177 -4.89 -8.35 -0.12
CA THR A 177 -4.76 -8.52 -1.58
C THR A 177 -6.10 -8.56 -2.30
N ALA A 178 -7.18 -9.02 -1.66
CA ALA A 178 -8.51 -9.02 -2.28
C ALA A 178 -9.07 -7.61 -2.55
N ASP A 179 -8.55 -6.57 -1.89
CA ASP A 179 -8.95 -5.18 -2.13
C ASP A 179 -8.20 -4.52 -3.30
N TRP A 180 -7.12 -5.16 -3.77
CA TRP A 180 -6.30 -4.65 -4.85
C TRP A 180 -7.07 -4.66 -6.18
N ARG A 181 -6.76 -3.68 -7.02
CA ARG A 181 -7.44 -3.47 -8.30
C ARG A 181 -6.49 -3.71 -9.47
N PRO A 182 -6.99 -4.12 -10.65
CA PRO A 182 -6.14 -4.37 -11.80
C PRO A 182 -5.26 -3.16 -12.12
N ASN A 183 -3.98 -3.42 -12.34
CA ASN A 183 -2.89 -2.49 -12.58
C ASN A 183 -2.53 -1.56 -11.41
N GLU A 184 -3.18 -1.69 -10.25
CA GLU A 184 -2.80 -0.96 -9.04
C GLU A 184 -1.44 -1.47 -8.56
N ARG A 185 -0.57 -0.55 -8.15
CA ARG A 185 0.72 -0.89 -7.56
C ARG A 185 0.72 -0.66 -6.07
N ILE A 186 1.44 -1.50 -5.36
CA ILE A 186 1.52 -1.50 -3.91
C ILE A 186 2.99 -1.61 -3.52
N ARG A 187 3.51 -0.61 -2.79
CA ARG A 187 4.83 -0.67 -2.17
C ARG A 187 4.66 -1.24 -0.77
N ASP A 188 5.35 -2.33 -0.44
CA ASP A 188 5.33 -2.94 0.89
C ASP A 188 6.75 -3.17 1.41
N THR A 189 7.05 -2.65 2.61
CA THR A 189 8.36 -2.75 3.24
C THR A 189 8.38 -3.84 4.32
N PHE A 190 9.40 -4.68 4.30
CA PHE A 190 9.61 -5.73 5.28
C PHE A 190 10.92 -5.47 6.00
N THR A 191 10.93 -5.65 7.32
CA THR A 191 12.14 -5.47 8.13
C THR A 191 12.49 -6.79 8.78
N LEU A 192 13.66 -7.31 8.48
CA LEU A 192 14.20 -8.54 9.04
C LEU A 192 15.54 -8.26 9.72
N PRO A 193 15.98 -9.06 10.70
CA PRO A 193 17.35 -9.02 11.18
C PRO A 193 18.33 -9.23 10.02
N LEU A 194 19.36 -8.39 9.94
CA LEU A 194 20.42 -8.57 8.95
C LEU A 194 21.36 -9.68 9.40
N ILE A 195 21.15 -10.86 8.83
CA ILE A 195 22.01 -12.04 8.97
C ILE A 195 22.70 -12.26 7.62
N SER A 196 23.93 -12.78 7.59
CA SER A 196 24.63 -13.06 6.34
C SER A 196 23.78 -14.01 5.47
N TYR A 197 23.49 -13.58 4.24
CA TYR A 197 22.68 -14.32 3.27
C TYR A 197 23.29 -14.20 1.87
N THR A 198 22.98 -15.15 1.00
CA THR A 198 23.36 -15.14 -0.42
C THR A 198 22.18 -15.03 -1.37
N THR A 199 20.98 -15.39 -0.92
CA THR A 199 19.77 -15.33 -1.75
C THR A 199 18.62 -14.73 -0.97
N LEU A 200 17.93 -13.78 -1.58
CA LEU A 200 16.63 -13.29 -1.12
C LEU A 200 15.54 -14.00 -1.93
N ARG A 201 14.62 -14.65 -1.24
CA ARG A 201 13.51 -15.38 -1.83
C ARG A 201 12.18 -14.81 -1.37
N THR A 202 11.30 -14.47 -2.29
CA THR A 202 9.98 -13.89 -1.98
C THR A 202 8.88 -14.41 -2.90
N GLY A 203 7.64 -14.23 -2.48
CA GLY A 203 6.46 -14.58 -3.27
C GLY A 203 5.20 -14.53 -2.43
N PHE A 204 4.16 -15.20 -2.91
CA PHE A 204 2.86 -15.31 -2.23
C PHE A 204 2.45 -16.76 -2.05
N TYR A 205 1.67 -17.02 -1.01
CA TYR A 205 0.94 -18.27 -0.84
C TYR A 205 -0.47 -18.02 -0.28
N HIS A 206 -1.34 -19.01 -0.47
CA HIS A 206 -2.67 -19.01 0.12
C HIS A 206 -2.63 -19.48 1.58
N PRO A 207 -3.00 -18.66 2.58
CA PRO A 207 -2.72 -18.94 3.99
C PRO A 207 -3.42 -20.18 4.55
N HIS A 208 -4.60 -20.53 4.03
CA HIS A 208 -5.36 -21.69 4.50
C HIS A 208 -4.93 -23.02 3.87
N THR A 209 -4.37 -22.98 2.66
CA THR A 209 -4.00 -24.19 1.90
C THR A 209 -2.50 -24.38 1.83
N LEU A 210 -1.72 -23.35 2.20
CA LEU A 210 -0.27 -23.26 2.09
C LEU A 210 0.24 -23.47 0.66
N GLN A 211 -0.63 -23.29 -0.34
CA GLN A 211 -0.26 -23.42 -1.74
C GLN A 211 0.52 -22.18 -2.19
N PRO A 212 1.76 -22.33 -2.71
CA PRO A 212 2.51 -21.22 -3.27
C PRO A 212 1.91 -20.76 -4.61
N LEU A 213 1.91 -19.45 -4.84
CA LEU A 213 1.52 -18.85 -6.12
C LEU A 213 2.72 -18.70 -7.07
N GLY A 214 3.93 -18.80 -6.55
CA GLY A 214 5.18 -18.62 -7.28
C GLY A 214 6.26 -18.09 -6.34
N VAL A 215 7.50 -18.09 -6.83
CA VAL A 215 8.66 -17.65 -6.07
C VAL A 215 9.57 -16.83 -6.99
N TYR A 216 10.12 -15.77 -6.44
CA TYR A 216 11.22 -14.99 -7.00
C TYR A 216 12.46 -15.15 -6.13
N GLU A 217 13.63 -15.26 -6.74
CA GLU A 217 14.93 -15.36 -6.09
C GLU A 217 15.90 -14.36 -6.73
N GLU A 218 16.66 -13.64 -5.90
CA GLU A 218 17.76 -12.73 -6.28
C GLU A 218 18.99 -12.99 -5.43
#